data_AF-A0A965PKI0-F1
#
_entry.id   AF-A0A965PKI0-F1
#
_cell.length_a   1.000
_cell.length_b   1.000
_cell.length_c   1.000
_cell.angle_alpha   90.00
_cell.angle_beta   90.00
_cell.angle_gamma   90.00
#
_symmetry.space_group_name_H-M   'P 1'
#
loop_
_entity.id
_entity.type
_entity.pdbx_description
1 polymer ?
#
loop_
_entity_poly.entity_id
_entity_poly.type
_entity_poly.pdbx_seq_one_letter_code
_entity_poly.pdbx_strand_id
1 'polypeptide(L)' 'MMDKADLKQDKKMIAGAVHKHEKKMHPGKPMTKLKKGGPTSEMMKTMGRNMARVRNQGSR' A
#
# COMPACT_ATOMS: atom_id res chain seq x y z
N MET A 1 0.33 -11.57 -19.54
CA MET A 1 0.08 -11.62 -18.08
C MET A 1 1.24 -10.90 -17.42
N MET A 2 1.00 -9.92 -16.53
CA MET A 2 2.09 -9.21 -15.86
C MET A 2 2.58 -10.08 -14.71
N ASP A 3 3.86 -10.45 -14.72
CA ASP A 3 4.36 -11.43 -13.76
C ASP A 3 4.37 -10.86 -12.35
N LYS A 4 4.07 -11.71 -11.37
CA LYS A 4 4.06 -11.31 -9.95
C LYS A 4 5.43 -10.79 -9.49
N ALA A 5 6.50 -11.14 -10.20
CA ALA A 5 7.85 -10.63 -9.97
C ALA A 5 7.98 -9.15 -10.39
N ASP A 6 7.48 -8.79 -11.57
CA ASP A 6 7.52 -7.41 -12.08
C ASP A 6 6.73 -6.47 -11.18
N LEU A 7 5.52 -6.89 -10.77
CA LEU A 7 4.70 -6.11 -9.84
C LEU A 7 5.35 -5.87 -8.48
N LYS A 8 6.23 -6.78 -8.01
CA LYS A 8 6.98 -6.57 -6.77
C LYS A 8 8.14 -5.59 -7.00
N GLN A 9 8.82 -5.71 -8.13
CA GLN A 9 9.91 -4.82 -8.50
C GLN A 9 9.43 -3.38 -8.67
N ASP A 10 8.32 -3.17 -9.37
CA ASP A 10 7.72 -1.85 -9.58
C ASP A 10 7.31 -1.20 -8.27
N LYS A 11 6.65 -1.95 -7.38
CA LYS A 11 6.26 -1.46 -6.05
C LYS A 11 7.48 -1.05 -5.21
N LYS A 12 8.59 -1.78 -5.31
CA LYS A 12 9.83 -1.46 -4.60
C LYS A 12 10.47 -0.19 -5.15
N MET A 13 10.50 0.00 -6.47
CA MET A 13 11.01 1.22 -7.10
C MET A 13 10.18 2.45 -6.70
N ILE A 14 8.86 2.36 -6.80
CA ILE A 14 7.94 3.47 -6.47
C ILE A 14 8.07 3.82 -4.98
N ALA A 15 8.08 2.82 -4.09
CA ALA A 15 8.28 3.05 -2.65
C ALA A 15 9.60 3.78 -2.36
N GLY A 16 10.69 3.34 -2.99
CA GLY A 16 11.99 3.97 -2.83
C GLY A 16 12.01 5.43 -3.28
N ALA A 17 11.37 5.74 -4.41
CA ALA A 17 11.28 7.12 -4.91
C ALA A 17 10.45 8.03 -4.00
N VAL A 18 9.28 7.57 -3.57
CA VAL A 18 8.38 8.31 -2.66
C VAL A 18 9.06 8.54 -1.31
N HIS A 19 9.70 7.52 -0.73
CA HIS A 19 10.38 7.66 0.55
C HIS A 19 11.60 8.58 0.48
N LYS A 20 12.35 8.60 -0.63
CA LYS A 20 13.43 9.57 -0.84
C LYS A 20 12.88 11.00 -0.94
N HIS A 21 11.80 11.20 -1.69
CA HIS A 21 11.13 12.49 -1.81
C HIS A 21 10.63 12.98 -0.43
N GLU A 22 9.96 12.11 0.33
CA GLU A 22 9.44 12.44 1.66
C GLU A 22 10.53 12.71 2.69
N LYS A 23 11.63 11.93 2.71
CA LYS A 23 12.76 12.22 3.60
C LYS A 23 13.36 13.60 3.35
N LYS A 24 13.40 14.04 2.09
CA LYS A 24 13.93 15.35 1.70
C LYS A 24 12.95 16.49 2.01
N MET A 25 11.66 16.30 1.75
CA MET A 25 10.64 17.35 1.88
C MET A 25 9.97 17.40 3.26
N HIS A 26 10.04 16.32 4.03
CA HIS A 26 9.38 16.14 5.32
C HIS A 26 10.31 15.51 6.36
N PRO A 27 11.41 16.20 6.75
CA PRO A 27 12.32 15.69 7.77
C PRO A 27 11.59 15.49 9.10
N GLY A 28 11.81 14.35 9.74
CA GLY A 28 11.21 14.00 11.04
C GLY A 28 9.75 13.51 10.99
N LYS A 29 9.10 13.50 9.82
CA LYS A 29 7.75 12.93 9.67
C LYS A 29 7.82 11.45 9.26
N PRO A 30 6.88 10.61 9.73
CA PRO A 30 6.83 9.21 9.33
C PRO A 30 6.58 9.09 7.81
N MET A 31 7.37 8.27 7.14
CA MET A 31 7.22 7.98 5.70
C MET A 31 5.83 7.43 5.42
N THR A 32 5.22 7.85 4.31
CA THR A 32 3.91 7.32 3.92
C THR A 32 4.04 5.85 3.57
N LYS A 33 3.19 5.04 4.21
CA LYS A 33 3.04 3.64 3.83
C LYS A 33 2.24 3.62 2.53
N LEU A 34 2.82 3.11 1.45
CA LEU A 34 2.06 2.80 0.25
C LEU A 34 0.94 1.84 0.65
N LYS A 35 -0.31 2.23 0.41
CA LYS A 35 -1.46 1.39 0.77
C LYS A 35 -1.31 0.04 0.09
N LYS A 36 -1.51 -1.05 0.85
CA LYS A 36 -1.98 -2.32 0.27
C LYS A 36 -3.20 -1.93 -0.57
N GLY A 37 -3.25 -2.30 -1.86
CA GLY A 37 -4.25 -1.82 -2.83
C GLY A 37 -5.71 -1.94 -2.35
N GLY A 38 -6.69 -1.59 -3.19
CA GLY A 38 -8.10 -1.65 -2.80
C GLY A 38 -8.52 -3.00 -2.16
N PRO A 39 -9.49 -3.01 -1.23
CA PRO A 39 -9.92 -4.23 -0.57
C PRO A 39 -10.37 -5.28 -1.60
N THR A 40 -10.00 -6.54 -1.40
CA THR A 40 -10.36 -7.61 -2.33
C THR A 40 -11.87 -7.93 -2.27
N SER A 41 -12.40 -8.52 -3.34
CA SER A 41 -13.80 -8.97 -3.39
C SER A 41 -14.12 -9.97 -2.28
N GLU A 42 -13.18 -10.86 -1.97
CA GLU A 42 -13.28 -11.83 -0.88
C GLU A 42 -13.34 -11.15 0.50
N MET A 43 -12.51 -10.12 0.74
CA MET A 43 -12.58 -9.33 1.97
C MET A 43 -13.91 -8.58 2.09
N MET A 44 -14.44 -8.06 0.99
CA MET A 44 -15.74 -7.39 0.99
C MET A 44 -16.90 -8.35 1.26
N LYS A 45 -16.84 -9.59 0.75
CA LYS A 45 -17.83 -10.63 1.01
C LYS A 45 -17.80 -11.14 2.46
N THR A 46 -16.62 -11.31 3.03
CA THR A 46 -16.45 -11.90 4.37
C THR A 46 -16.70 -10.92 5.51
N MET A 47 -16.33 -9.64 5.33
CA MET A 47 -16.36 -8.65 6.42
C MET A 47 -17.38 -7.54 6.19
N GLY A 48 -17.90 -7.40 4.98
CA GLY A 48 -18.67 -6.24 4.57
C GLY A 48 -17.77 -5.05 4.20
N ARG A 49 -18.30 -4.16 3.36
CA ARG A 49 -17.55 -3.12 2.65
C ARG A 49 -16.74 -2.19 3.56
N ASN A 50 -17.33 -1.81 4.71
CA ASN A 50 -16.70 -0.88 5.65
C ASN A 50 -15.61 -1.56 6.48
N MET A 51 -15.87 -2.76 7.01
CA MET A 51 -14.87 -3.51 7.77
C MET A 51 -13.71 -4.00 6.90
N ALA A 52 -13.99 -4.40 5.65
CA ALA A 52 -12.95 -4.75 4.69
C ALA A 52 -11.98 -3.59 4.44
N ARG A 53 -12.51 -2.36 4.32
CA ARG A 53 -11.71 -1.13 4.17
C ARG A 53 -10.90 -0.82 5.42
N VAL A 54 -11.52 -0.90 6.60
CA VAL A 54 -10.83 -0.62 7.87
C VAL A 54 -9.72 -1.64 8.10
N ARG A 55 -9.98 -2.94 7.89
CA ARG A 55 -8.97 -3.99 8.09
C ARG A 55 -7.85 -3.93 7.05
N ASN A 56 -8.16 -3.62 5.79
CA ASN A 56 -7.14 -3.41 4.75
C ASN A 56 -6.23 -2.21 5.06
N GLN A 57 -6.76 -1.20 5.74
CA GLN A 57 -6.01 -0.02 6.18
C GLN A 57 -5.32 -0.21 7.55
N GLY A 58 -5.87 -1.08 8.41
CA GLY A 58 -5.46 -1.27 9.81
C GLY A 58 -4.37 -2.30 10.04
N SER A 59 -4.09 -3.19 9.06
CA SER A 59 -2.95 -4.11 9.15
C SER A 59 -1.65 -3.35 8.79
N ARG A 60 -1.04 -2.76 9.82
CA ARG A 60 0.27 -2.06 9.76
C ARG A 60 1.43 -2.97 9.42
#